data_AF-A0AAU3ZQH1-F1
#
_entry.id   AF-A0AAU3ZQH1-F1
#
_cell.length_a   1.000
_cell.length_b   1.000
_cell.length_c   1.000
_cell.angle_alpha   90.00
_cell.angle_beta   90.00
_cell.angle_gamma   90.00
#
_symmetry.space_group_name_H-M   'P 1'
#
loop_
_entity.id
_entity.type
_entity.pdbx_description
1 polymer ?
#
loop_
_entity_poly.entity_id
_entity_poly.type
_entity_poly.pdbx_seq_one_letter_code
_entity_poly.pdbx_strand_id
1 'polypeptide(L)'
;MAEQSRRTFLRQVSAGGAVVGAAALVPALLGMGRGDGTASARPARPAGPVPHAGPVPHAGPARSAPHRFAAPGVRYAVRVNMPADTVRQLTSTGHRLLMFKAVQSEQSNGGLPVLWSSASTYTTRTELAWTEQYYAFVTAAETPEGARLAGVGLSRVSPGQTLDVGEGARATVVGGGTPGAVTISDSTATPLSCGLAQPAPEGGAPVPVCALPLAGQGQNVVFPVGQVVLAFAAGPLEPGSVVKSAPGPAVQVDLDRMSPADLSYDVESGWSWDGDFAAVVPGGGFVAALVHPAPGVRLGGGAGGGTQVSGIMVRAVREPGSAPGAEPESAAAGPAAGPLAAAARTGTETGTTITCSLGPDSHVVLHGTYVVEYRRPGRNGGRPGSERALVRCTSVPAARGGAYTFKKLRR
;
A
#
# COMPACT_ATOMS: atom_id res chain seq x y z
N MET A 1 8.73 49.74 14.95
CA MET A 1 7.86 48.84 14.17
C MET A 1 8.13 47.39 14.57
N ALA A 2 7.76 47.04 15.79
CA ALA A 2 7.74 45.67 16.34
C ALA A 2 6.96 45.68 17.67
N GLU A 3 5.73 46.22 17.66
CA GLU A 3 4.89 46.30 18.87
C GLU A 3 3.42 46.54 18.49
N GLN A 4 2.85 45.75 17.57
CA GLN A 4 1.44 45.96 17.17
C GLN A 4 0.72 44.73 16.60
N SER A 5 1.04 43.51 17.06
CA SER A 5 0.32 42.30 16.63
C SER A 5 -0.07 41.35 17.77
N ARG A 6 -0.23 41.86 19.00
CA ARG A 6 -0.62 41.04 20.18
C ARG A 6 -2.03 41.32 20.71
N ARG A 7 -2.89 41.98 19.94
CA ARG A 7 -4.22 42.46 20.39
C ARG A 7 -5.45 41.98 19.61
N THR A 8 -5.36 40.88 18.88
CA THR A 8 -6.52 40.34 18.14
C THR A 8 -6.72 38.85 18.39
N PHE A 9 -6.71 38.44 19.67
CA PHE A 9 -7.16 37.11 20.07
C PHE A 9 -7.68 37.22 21.51
N LEU A 10 -8.95 37.61 21.67
CA LEU A 10 -9.84 37.42 22.83
C LEU A 10 -11.06 38.34 22.68
N ARG A 11 -12.02 37.94 21.85
CA ARG A 11 -13.41 38.46 21.89
C ARG A 11 -14.36 37.40 21.33
N GLN A 12 -14.65 36.38 22.14
CA GLN A 12 -15.90 35.61 22.07
C GLN A 12 -15.98 34.59 23.22
N VAL A 13 -16.17 35.06 24.46
CA VAL A 13 -16.93 34.33 25.50
C VAL A 13 -17.37 35.38 26.54
N SER A 14 -18.63 35.82 26.51
CA SER A 14 -19.29 36.42 27.68
C SER A 14 -20.81 36.48 27.51
N ALA A 15 -21.49 35.49 28.08
CA ALA A 15 -22.80 35.55 28.72
C ALA A 15 -23.01 34.17 29.35
N GLY A 16 -23.09 33.93 30.66
CA GLY A 16 -23.06 34.77 31.85
C GLY A 16 -23.12 33.86 33.09
N GLY A 17 -22.90 34.43 34.28
CA GLY A 17 -23.03 33.79 35.62
C GLY A 17 -21.69 33.29 36.17
N ALA A 18 -20.96 33.97 37.08
CA ALA A 18 -21.28 34.32 38.48
C ALA A 18 -21.43 33.01 39.33
N VAL A 19 -20.76 32.73 40.46
CA VAL A 19 -20.10 33.53 41.53
C VAL A 19 -19.19 32.59 42.36
N VAL A 20 -18.24 33.16 43.14
CA VAL A 20 -17.52 32.64 44.36
C VAL A 20 -16.43 31.58 44.10
N GLY A 21 -15.20 31.63 44.64
CA GLY A 21 -14.51 32.48 45.61
C GLY A 21 -13.27 31.72 46.14
N ALA A 22 -12.41 32.43 46.90
CA ALA A 22 -11.20 31.98 47.63
C ALA A 22 -9.94 31.71 46.78
N ALA A 23 -8.93 32.59 46.76
CA ALA A 23 -7.96 32.95 47.81
C ALA A 23 -6.71 32.02 47.85
N ALA A 24 -5.60 32.62 47.38
CA ALA A 24 -4.19 32.49 47.77
C ALA A 24 -3.65 31.17 48.35
N LEU A 25 -2.51 30.71 47.77
CA LEU A 25 -1.26 30.52 48.52
C LEU A 25 -0.08 30.24 47.56
N VAL A 26 0.89 31.14 47.60
CA VAL A 26 2.29 30.94 47.19
C VAL A 26 3.00 30.23 48.36
N PRO A 27 3.96 29.32 48.09
CA PRO A 27 5.32 29.71 48.44
C PRO A 27 6.36 29.29 47.38
N ALA A 28 7.28 30.23 47.14
CA ALA A 28 8.62 29.96 46.67
C ALA A 28 9.39 29.17 47.75
N LEU A 29 10.26 28.25 47.33
CA LEU A 29 11.38 27.81 48.16
C LEU A 29 12.58 27.46 47.28
N LEU A 30 13.54 28.38 47.33
CA LEU A 30 14.95 28.19 47.00
C LEU A 30 15.55 27.13 47.91
N GLY A 31 16.33 26.22 47.33
CA GLY A 31 17.15 25.26 48.06
C GLY A 31 18.44 24.99 47.30
N MET A 32 19.45 25.82 47.55
CA MET A 32 20.84 25.52 47.23
C MET A 32 21.30 24.35 48.11
N GLY A 33 21.88 23.32 47.51
CA GLY A 33 22.53 22.21 48.20
C GLY A 33 23.80 21.79 47.48
N ARG A 34 24.92 22.39 47.87
CA ARG A 34 26.28 21.91 47.61
C ARG A 34 26.45 20.55 48.30
N GLY A 35 26.98 19.57 47.58
CA GLY A 35 27.37 18.28 48.13
C GLY A 35 28.50 17.68 47.31
N ASP A 36 29.73 18.02 47.69
CA ASP A 36 30.94 17.29 47.30
C ASP A 36 30.86 15.87 47.86
N GLY A 37 31.03 14.87 47.00
CA GLY A 37 30.99 13.46 47.35
C GLY A 37 31.99 12.69 46.50
N THR A 38 33.11 12.38 47.13
CA THR A 38 34.30 11.71 46.60
C THR A 38 34.06 10.28 46.10
N ALA A 39 34.67 9.99 44.94
CA ALA A 39 35.34 8.77 44.53
C ALA A 39 34.93 7.40 45.13
N SER A 40 34.44 6.52 44.26
CA SER A 40 34.72 5.07 44.37
C SER A 40 34.88 4.48 42.96
N ALA A 41 36.14 4.39 42.53
CA ALA A 41 36.53 3.74 41.29
C ALA A 41 36.33 2.23 41.40
N ARG A 42 35.47 1.67 40.54
CA ARG A 42 35.30 0.24 40.33
C ARG A 42 36.11 -0.14 39.08
N PRO A 43 37.01 -1.14 39.13
CA PRO A 43 37.84 -1.48 37.98
C PRO A 43 36.97 -2.08 36.86
N ALA A 44 37.16 -1.53 35.65
CA ALA A 44 36.55 -1.99 34.42
C ALA A 44 37.03 -3.40 34.09
N ARG A 45 36.06 -4.30 33.85
CA ARG A 45 36.28 -5.64 33.32
C ARG A 45 36.57 -5.50 31.82
N PRO A 46 37.63 -6.12 31.27
CA PRO A 46 37.91 -5.99 29.84
C PRO A 46 36.79 -6.63 29.03
N ALA A 47 36.17 -5.84 28.16
CA ALA A 47 35.22 -6.30 27.16
C ALA A 47 35.97 -7.21 26.17
N GLY A 48 35.64 -8.50 26.18
CA GLY A 48 36.04 -9.41 25.13
C GLY A 48 35.42 -8.99 23.79
N PRO A 49 36.05 -9.32 22.66
CA PRO A 49 35.55 -9.00 21.33
C PRO A 49 34.15 -9.58 21.15
N VAL A 50 33.17 -8.72 20.89
CA VAL A 50 31.82 -9.11 20.51
C VAL A 50 31.91 -9.76 19.13
N PRO A 51 31.46 -11.00 18.95
CA PRO A 51 31.46 -11.64 17.64
C PRO A 51 30.55 -10.84 16.71
N HIS A 52 31.10 -10.36 15.60
CA HIS A 52 30.31 -9.79 14.51
C HIS A 52 29.29 -10.83 14.06
N ALA A 53 28.01 -10.58 14.35
CA ALA A 53 26.92 -11.33 13.77
C ALA A 53 26.99 -11.16 12.25
N GLY A 54 27.28 -12.25 11.54
CA GLY A 54 27.31 -12.26 10.09
C GLY A 54 25.95 -11.84 9.51
N PRO A 55 25.92 -11.39 8.25
CA PRO A 55 24.69 -10.96 7.59
C PRO A 55 23.63 -12.06 7.65
N VAL A 56 22.46 -11.70 8.20
CA VAL A 56 21.32 -12.61 8.28
C VAL A 56 20.90 -12.98 6.86
N PRO A 57 20.79 -14.27 6.51
CA PRO A 57 20.36 -14.67 5.18
C PRO A 57 18.95 -14.15 4.92
N HIS A 58 18.81 -13.26 3.94
CA HIS A 58 17.50 -12.80 3.48
C HIS A 58 16.72 -14.01 2.95
N ALA A 59 15.64 -14.36 3.63
CA ALA A 59 14.69 -15.35 3.14
C ALA A 59 14.23 -14.95 1.72
N GLY A 60 14.25 -15.89 0.79
CA GLY A 60 13.78 -15.67 -0.58
C GLY A 60 12.33 -15.16 -0.60
N PRO A 61 11.88 -14.58 -1.73
CA PRO A 61 10.56 -13.94 -1.81
C PRO A 61 9.45 -14.90 -1.38
N ALA A 62 8.66 -14.48 -0.39
CA ALA A 62 7.56 -15.24 0.17
C ALA A 62 6.61 -15.75 -0.93
N ARG A 63 6.17 -17.00 -0.81
CA ARG A 63 5.21 -17.59 -1.75
C ARG A 63 3.86 -16.91 -1.56
N SER A 64 3.42 -16.08 -2.48
CA SER A 64 2.13 -15.38 -2.37
C SER A 64 0.91 -16.31 -2.57
N ALA A 65 0.24 -16.68 -1.47
CA ALA A 65 -1.10 -17.26 -1.44
C ALA A 65 -2.14 -16.22 -1.92
N PRO A 66 -3.29 -16.65 -2.47
CA PRO A 66 -4.37 -15.73 -2.79
C PRO A 66 -4.81 -15.00 -1.53
N HIS A 67 -4.80 -13.66 -1.56
CA HIS A 67 -5.23 -12.84 -0.44
C HIS A 67 -6.67 -13.18 -0.06
N ARG A 68 -6.91 -13.39 1.23
CA ARG A 68 -8.27 -13.49 1.76
C ARG A 68 -8.79 -12.07 1.96
N PHE A 69 -10.09 -11.90 1.79
CA PHE A 69 -10.72 -10.63 2.12
C PHE A 69 -10.72 -10.46 3.63
N ALA A 70 -10.29 -9.31 4.12
CA ALA A 70 -10.37 -8.99 5.53
C ALA A 70 -11.86 -8.79 5.89
N ALA A 71 -12.42 -9.74 6.63
CA ALA A 71 -13.82 -9.70 7.03
C ALA A 71 -14.02 -8.71 8.19
N PRO A 72 -15.16 -7.99 8.25
CA PRO A 72 -15.47 -7.13 9.39
C PRO A 72 -15.44 -7.92 10.70
N GLY A 73 -14.93 -7.31 11.76
CA GLY A 73 -14.83 -7.94 13.08
C GLY A 73 -13.61 -8.86 13.26
N VAL A 74 -12.83 -9.14 12.20
CA VAL A 74 -11.54 -9.84 12.35
C VAL A 74 -10.58 -8.94 13.12
N ARG A 75 -9.88 -9.52 14.10
CA ARG A 75 -8.85 -8.83 14.87
C ARG A 75 -7.49 -9.19 14.29
N TYR A 76 -6.69 -8.18 13.99
CA TYR A 76 -5.28 -8.35 13.64
C TYR A 76 -4.39 -7.65 14.66
N ALA A 77 -3.16 -8.14 14.76
CA ALA A 77 -2.11 -7.51 15.53
C ALA A 77 -0.73 -7.66 14.87
N VAL A 78 0.12 -6.66 15.05
CA VAL A 78 1.56 -6.70 14.77
C VAL A 78 2.32 -6.35 16.04
N ARG A 79 3.39 -7.08 16.31
CA ARG A 79 4.32 -6.83 17.40
C ARG A 79 5.69 -6.49 16.82
N VAL A 80 6.24 -5.37 17.23
CA VAL A 80 7.57 -4.92 16.83
C VAL A 80 8.49 -4.97 18.04
N ASN A 81 9.48 -5.86 17.98
CA ASN A 81 10.53 -5.97 18.98
C ASN A 81 11.72 -5.10 18.55
N MET A 82 12.28 -4.32 19.48
CA MET A 82 13.39 -3.42 19.21
C MET A 82 14.40 -3.46 20.36
N PRO A 83 15.71 -3.46 20.07
CA PRO A 83 16.72 -3.19 21.08
C PRO A 83 16.50 -1.84 21.77
N ALA A 84 16.89 -1.73 23.04
CA ALA A 84 16.75 -0.50 23.82
C ALA A 84 17.49 0.69 23.16
N ASP A 85 18.61 0.42 22.48
CA ASP A 85 19.41 1.44 21.81
C ASP A 85 18.69 2.00 20.58
N THR A 86 18.06 1.11 19.78
CA THR A 86 17.18 1.47 18.66
C THR A 86 16.03 2.38 19.13
N VAL A 87 15.34 2.01 20.21
CA VAL A 87 14.24 2.83 20.76
C VAL A 87 14.73 4.22 21.16
N ARG A 88 15.88 4.31 21.85
CA ARG A 88 16.45 5.60 22.24
C ARG A 88 16.80 6.45 21.02
N GLN A 89 17.46 5.87 20.02
CA GLN A 89 17.87 6.58 18.81
C GLN A 89 16.68 7.10 17.99
N LEU A 90 15.68 6.25 17.76
CA LEU A 90 14.47 6.65 17.04
C LEU A 90 13.71 7.76 17.79
N THR A 91 13.58 7.64 19.12
CA THR A 91 12.92 8.66 19.95
C THR A 91 13.69 9.98 19.95
N SER A 92 15.02 9.95 20.13
CA SER A 92 15.84 11.17 20.18
C SER A 92 15.92 11.90 18.84
N THR A 93 15.69 11.19 17.74
CA THR A 93 15.68 11.77 16.38
C THR A 93 14.27 12.08 15.88
N GLY A 94 13.23 11.90 16.72
CA GLY A 94 11.85 12.23 16.40
C GLY A 94 11.23 11.32 15.33
N HIS A 95 11.72 10.08 15.19
CA HIS A 95 11.11 9.11 14.29
C HIS A 95 9.76 8.62 14.84
N ARG A 96 8.84 8.31 13.93
CA ARG A 96 7.54 7.72 14.23
C ARG A 96 7.42 6.37 13.54
N LEU A 97 6.71 5.43 14.16
CA LEU A 97 6.28 4.19 13.51
C LEU A 97 5.04 4.51 12.68
N LEU A 98 5.19 4.48 11.35
CA LEU A 98 4.15 4.74 10.38
C LEU A 98 3.53 3.44 9.91
N MET A 99 2.22 3.46 9.71
CA MET A 99 1.45 2.29 9.31
C MET A 99 0.47 2.62 8.18
N PHE A 100 0.48 1.79 7.15
CA PHE A 100 -0.39 1.88 5.98
C PHE A 100 -1.15 0.56 5.84
N LYS A 101 -2.41 0.58 5.38
CA LYS A 101 -3.12 -0.64 4.99
C LYS A 101 -3.08 -0.81 3.49
N ALA A 102 -2.93 -2.05 3.05
CA ALA A 102 -3.12 -2.37 1.65
C ALA A 102 -4.60 -2.57 1.32
N VAL A 103 -4.92 -2.37 0.05
CA VAL A 103 -6.20 -2.70 -0.57
C VAL A 103 -5.97 -3.35 -1.92
N GLN A 104 -6.96 -4.07 -2.42
CA GLN A 104 -7.05 -4.41 -3.84
C GLN A 104 -8.12 -3.55 -4.50
N SER A 105 -7.85 -3.11 -5.73
CA SER A 105 -8.83 -2.37 -6.54
C SER A 105 -8.72 -2.79 -8.00
N GLU A 106 -9.86 -2.83 -8.69
CA GLU A 106 -9.89 -2.99 -10.15
C GLU A 106 -9.27 -1.78 -10.86
N GLN A 107 -9.31 -0.61 -10.22
CA GLN A 107 -8.72 0.64 -10.68
C GLN A 107 -7.49 0.99 -9.83
N SER A 108 -6.56 0.04 -9.70
CA SER A 108 -5.31 0.26 -8.97
C SER A 108 -4.41 1.31 -9.63
N ASN A 109 -4.58 1.55 -10.94
CA ASN A 109 -3.83 2.57 -11.67
C ASN A 109 -4.21 3.97 -11.20
N GLY A 110 -3.25 4.72 -10.67
CA GLY A 110 -3.48 6.06 -10.11
C GLY A 110 -3.96 6.04 -8.65
N GLY A 111 -4.18 4.86 -8.08
CA GLY A 111 -4.45 4.72 -6.66
C GLY A 111 -3.22 5.02 -5.81
N LEU A 112 -3.42 5.75 -4.72
CA LEU A 112 -2.37 6.17 -3.80
C LEU A 112 -2.67 5.70 -2.38
N PRO A 113 -1.67 5.20 -1.64
CA PRO A 113 -1.85 4.87 -0.24
C PRO A 113 -1.93 6.13 0.61
N VAL A 114 -2.63 5.99 1.73
CA VAL A 114 -2.81 7.06 2.72
C VAL A 114 -2.25 6.57 4.05
N LEU A 115 -1.51 7.43 4.75
CA LEU A 115 -1.00 7.14 6.08
C LEU A 115 -2.18 6.88 7.02
N TRP A 116 -2.32 5.64 7.48
CA TRP A 116 -3.46 5.23 8.28
C TRP A 116 -3.27 5.53 9.77
N SER A 117 -2.07 5.26 10.29
CA SER A 117 -1.72 5.49 11.70
C SER A 117 -0.26 5.87 11.86
N SER A 118 0.05 6.63 12.91
CA SER A 118 1.42 6.91 13.32
C SER A 118 1.55 6.85 14.84
N ALA A 119 2.55 6.12 15.36
CA ALA A 119 2.88 6.10 16.78
C ALA A 119 4.20 6.83 17.03
N SER A 120 4.18 7.85 17.89
CA SER A 120 5.38 8.56 18.37
C SER A 120 5.94 7.98 19.66
N THR A 121 5.16 7.16 20.36
CA THR A 121 5.56 6.47 21.58
C THR A 121 5.62 4.97 21.33
N TYR A 122 6.80 4.39 21.45
CA TYR A 122 7.04 2.95 21.29
C TYR A 122 8.09 2.49 22.31
N THR A 123 8.07 1.21 22.65
CA THR A 123 9.01 0.59 23.60
C THR A 123 9.77 -0.55 22.95
N THR A 124 10.62 -1.25 23.70
CA THR A 124 11.33 -2.44 23.21
C THR A 124 10.40 -3.55 22.72
N ARG A 125 9.12 -3.52 23.12
CA ARG A 125 8.05 -4.35 22.55
C ARG A 125 6.82 -3.50 22.34
N THR A 126 6.53 -3.17 21.08
CA THR A 126 5.38 -2.35 20.71
C THR A 126 4.33 -3.22 20.03
N GLU A 127 3.11 -3.25 20.55
CA GLU A 127 1.98 -3.99 19.95
C GLU A 127 0.99 -3.01 19.31
N LEU A 128 0.68 -3.22 18.04
CA LEU A 128 -0.35 -2.52 17.28
C LEU A 128 -1.47 -3.52 16.99
N ALA A 129 -2.66 -3.29 17.53
CA ALA A 129 -3.80 -4.19 17.34
C ALA A 129 -5.05 -3.41 16.95
N TRP A 130 -5.85 -3.99 16.05
CA TRP A 130 -7.10 -3.38 15.60
C TRP A 130 -8.13 -4.43 15.23
N THR A 131 -9.38 -4.01 15.10
CA THR A 131 -10.48 -4.82 14.56
C THR A 131 -10.92 -4.23 13.24
N GLU A 132 -11.18 -5.08 12.25
CA GLU A 132 -11.62 -4.67 10.93
C GLU A 132 -13.01 -4.01 10.99
N GLN A 133 -13.07 -2.74 10.59
CA GLN A 133 -14.28 -1.95 10.48
C GLN A 133 -14.12 -0.94 9.34
N TYR A 134 -15.01 -0.99 8.37
CA TYR A 134 -14.84 -0.21 7.15
C TYR A 134 -15.77 0.99 7.07
N TYR A 135 -15.21 2.02 6.47
CA TYR A 135 -15.87 3.24 6.03
C TYR A 135 -15.45 3.48 4.60
N ALA A 136 -16.27 4.20 3.86
CA ALA A 136 -15.93 4.72 2.54
C ALA A 136 -16.12 6.23 2.51
N PHE A 137 -15.36 6.87 1.62
CA PHE A 137 -15.44 8.30 1.41
C PHE A 137 -15.45 8.60 -0.09
N VAL A 138 -15.96 9.79 -0.40
CA VAL A 138 -15.83 10.43 -1.70
C VAL A 138 -15.54 11.92 -1.49
N THR A 139 -14.74 12.51 -2.36
CA THR A 139 -14.41 13.92 -2.33
C THR A 139 -14.21 14.45 -3.74
N ALA A 140 -14.61 15.69 -3.99
CA ALA A 140 -14.30 16.40 -5.23
C ALA A 140 -12.89 17.01 -5.22
N ALA A 141 -12.21 17.00 -4.07
CA ALA A 141 -10.84 17.49 -3.97
C ALA A 141 -9.86 16.54 -4.66
N GLU A 142 -8.91 17.09 -5.41
CA GLU A 142 -7.79 16.32 -5.92
C GLU A 142 -6.97 15.72 -4.77
N THR A 143 -6.41 14.54 -5.00
CA THR A 143 -5.63 13.81 -4.00
C THR A 143 -4.19 13.57 -4.46
N PRO A 144 -3.39 14.64 -4.72
CA PRO A 144 -1.98 14.50 -5.04
C PRO A 144 -1.18 14.00 -3.82
N GLU A 145 0.10 13.71 -4.04
CA GLU A 145 1.03 13.41 -2.94
C GLU A 145 1.08 14.55 -1.93
N GLY A 146 1.09 14.22 -0.65
CA GLY A 146 1.06 15.19 0.45
C GLY A 146 -0.32 15.79 0.74
N ALA A 147 -1.34 15.53 -0.09
CA ALA A 147 -2.70 15.94 0.21
C ALA A 147 -3.19 15.27 1.51
N ARG A 148 -3.95 16.02 2.32
CA ARG A 148 -4.48 15.53 3.59
C ARG A 148 -5.98 15.31 3.47
N LEU A 149 -6.41 14.06 3.64
CA LEU A 149 -7.82 13.63 3.55
C LEU A 149 -8.51 13.63 4.91
N ALA A 150 -8.09 14.50 5.82
CA ALA A 150 -8.73 14.64 7.12
C ALA A 150 -10.05 15.40 6.98
N GLY A 151 -11.08 14.95 7.71
CA GLY A 151 -12.39 15.62 7.72
C GLY A 151 -13.25 15.39 6.48
N VAL A 152 -12.87 14.49 5.58
CA VAL A 152 -13.76 14.03 4.50
C VAL A 152 -15.01 13.37 5.10
N GLY A 153 -16.14 13.48 4.41
CA GLY A 153 -17.37 12.79 4.81
C GLY A 153 -17.16 11.27 4.75
N LEU A 154 -17.42 10.59 5.86
CA LEU A 154 -17.25 9.13 6.00
C LEU A 154 -18.60 8.46 6.18
N SER A 155 -18.84 7.40 5.41
CA SER A 155 -20.01 6.54 5.57
C SER A 155 -19.58 5.16 6.00
N ARG A 156 -20.16 4.64 7.08
CA ARG A 156 -19.89 3.26 7.52
C ARG A 156 -20.42 2.29 6.48
N VAL A 157 -19.59 1.34 6.06
CA VAL A 157 -19.92 0.41 4.99
C VAL A 157 -19.38 -0.98 5.33
N SER A 158 -20.04 -2.02 4.83
CA SER A 158 -19.59 -3.41 4.96
C SER A 158 -19.25 -3.97 3.57
N PRO A 159 -18.34 -4.96 3.47
CA PRO A 159 -18.14 -5.70 2.24
C PRO A 159 -19.46 -6.31 1.73
N GLY A 160 -19.70 -6.23 0.42
CA GLY A 160 -20.98 -6.56 -0.23
C GLY A 160 -21.96 -5.38 -0.31
N GLN A 161 -21.61 -4.19 0.18
CA GLN A 161 -22.42 -2.98 0.06
C GLN A 161 -21.84 -1.99 -0.95
N THR A 162 -22.68 -1.05 -1.38
CA THR A 162 -22.35 0.03 -2.29
C THR A 162 -22.50 1.38 -1.60
N LEU A 163 -21.49 2.24 -1.72
CA LEU A 163 -21.61 3.68 -1.49
C LEU A 163 -22.07 4.32 -2.80
N ASP A 164 -23.36 4.66 -2.89
CA ASP A 164 -23.95 5.34 -4.04
C ASP A 164 -23.76 6.86 -3.90
N VAL A 165 -23.15 7.48 -4.91
CA VAL A 165 -22.76 8.89 -4.92
C VAL A 165 -23.62 9.65 -5.92
N GLY A 166 -24.30 10.69 -5.42
CA GLY A 166 -25.12 11.61 -6.19
C GLY A 166 -24.56 13.03 -6.20
N GLU A 167 -25.39 13.97 -6.65
CA GLU A 167 -25.02 15.38 -6.80
C GLU A 167 -24.41 15.99 -5.52
N GLY A 168 -23.36 16.79 -5.71
CA GLY A 168 -22.64 17.42 -4.60
C GLY A 168 -21.85 16.45 -3.74
N ALA A 169 -21.47 15.28 -4.28
CA ALA A 169 -20.79 14.20 -3.56
C ALA A 169 -21.56 13.68 -2.34
N ARG A 170 -22.89 13.80 -2.36
CA ARG A 170 -23.76 13.21 -1.34
C ARG A 170 -23.73 11.69 -1.49
N ALA A 171 -23.47 11.00 -0.40
CA ALA A 171 -23.27 9.56 -0.42
C ALA A 171 -24.31 8.83 0.45
N THR A 172 -24.84 7.74 -0.07
CA THR A 172 -25.78 6.84 0.62
C THR A 172 -25.31 5.41 0.51
N VAL A 173 -25.34 4.67 1.62
CA VAL A 173 -24.97 3.26 1.61
C VAL A 173 -26.19 2.41 1.30
N VAL A 174 -26.09 1.58 0.27
CA VAL A 174 -27.13 0.66 -0.19
C VAL A 174 -26.59 -0.77 -0.25
N GLY A 175 -27.49 -1.76 -0.23
CA GLY A 175 -27.11 -3.16 -0.45
C GLY A 175 -26.79 -3.47 -1.92
N GLY A 176 -26.26 -4.67 -2.19
CA GLY A 176 -26.10 -5.18 -3.56
C GLY A 176 -24.77 -4.84 -4.24
N GLY A 177 -23.71 -4.60 -3.47
CA GLY A 177 -22.35 -4.41 -3.98
C GLY A 177 -21.62 -5.73 -4.30
N THR A 178 -20.37 -5.63 -4.71
CA THR A 178 -19.53 -6.80 -5.02
C THR A 178 -19.22 -7.59 -3.73
N PRO A 179 -19.53 -8.90 -3.65
CA PRO A 179 -19.23 -9.70 -2.47
C PRO A 179 -17.75 -9.63 -2.08
N GLY A 180 -17.47 -9.36 -0.79
CA GLY A 180 -16.11 -9.23 -0.28
C GLY A 180 -15.42 -7.89 -0.57
N ALA A 181 -16.07 -6.98 -1.31
CA ALA A 181 -15.58 -5.63 -1.58
C ALA A 181 -16.56 -4.56 -1.11
N VAL A 182 -16.07 -3.33 -1.02
CA VAL A 182 -16.90 -2.14 -1.02
C VAL A 182 -16.96 -1.61 -2.44
N THR A 183 -18.18 -1.47 -2.96
CA THR A 183 -18.43 -0.80 -4.23
C THR A 183 -18.65 0.70 -3.95
N ILE A 184 -18.06 1.57 -4.76
CA ILE A 184 -18.34 3.02 -4.74
C ILE A 184 -18.77 3.39 -6.14
N SER A 185 -20.04 3.77 -6.32
CA SER A 185 -20.65 4.08 -7.61
C SER A 185 -20.95 5.57 -7.66
N ASP A 186 -20.54 6.25 -8.73
CA ASP A 186 -20.88 7.64 -8.99
C ASP A 186 -21.92 7.72 -10.10
N SER A 187 -23.03 8.41 -9.84
CA SER A 187 -24.07 8.68 -10.84
C SER A 187 -23.91 10.03 -11.52
N THR A 188 -22.99 10.86 -11.03
CA THR A 188 -22.72 12.21 -11.55
C THR A 188 -21.68 12.18 -12.67
N ALA A 189 -21.61 13.24 -13.49
CA ALA A 189 -20.62 13.33 -14.56
C ALA A 189 -19.24 13.87 -14.10
N THR A 190 -19.12 14.28 -12.84
CA THR A 190 -17.92 14.96 -12.33
C THR A 190 -16.94 13.94 -11.78
N PRO A 191 -15.67 13.92 -12.21
CA PRO A 191 -14.66 13.06 -11.60
C PRO A 191 -14.47 13.39 -10.11
N LEU A 192 -14.29 12.36 -9.30
CA LEU A 192 -14.10 12.42 -7.86
C LEU A 192 -12.87 11.61 -7.44
N SER A 193 -12.48 11.71 -6.18
CA SER A 193 -11.61 10.76 -5.51
C SER A 193 -12.38 10.01 -4.45
N CYS A 194 -12.12 8.71 -4.30
CA CYS A 194 -12.80 7.86 -3.33
C CYS A 194 -11.83 6.89 -2.66
N GLY A 195 -12.29 6.14 -1.68
CA GLY A 195 -11.48 5.10 -1.07
C GLY A 195 -12.09 4.53 0.20
N LEU A 196 -11.33 3.64 0.83
CA LEU A 196 -11.67 3.08 2.13
C LEU A 196 -11.06 3.92 3.25
N ALA A 197 -11.72 3.89 4.40
CA ALA A 197 -11.26 4.45 5.66
C ALA A 197 -11.52 3.46 6.80
N GLN A 198 -10.71 3.55 7.86
CA GLN A 198 -10.77 2.62 8.99
C GLN A 198 -10.26 3.27 10.29
N PRO A 199 -10.84 2.95 11.47
CA PRO A 199 -10.29 3.39 12.75
C PRO A 199 -8.86 2.89 12.94
N ALA A 200 -7.95 3.76 13.35
CA ALA A 200 -6.56 3.40 13.60
C ALA A 200 -6.42 2.44 14.80
N PRO A 201 -5.28 1.72 14.95
CA PRO A 201 -5.03 0.84 16.10
C PRO A 201 -5.14 1.53 17.47
N GLU A 202 -4.79 2.81 17.56
CA GLU A 202 -4.93 3.62 18.78
C GLU A 202 -6.38 4.04 19.06
N GLY A 203 -7.32 3.67 18.18
CA GLY A 203 -8.72 4.08 18.20
C GLY A 203 -8.95 5.40 17.46
N GLY A 204 -10.05 6.07 17.81
CA GLY A 204 -10.41 7.38 17.24
C GLY A 204 -11.29 7.32 15.99
N ALA A 205 -11.39 8.47 15.31
CA ALA A 205 -12.15 8.61 14.08
C ALA A 205 -11.50 7.77 12.95
N PRO A 206 -12.29 7.21 12.02
CA PRO A 206 -11.74 6.47 10.90
C PRO A 206 -10.89 7.38 10.00
N VAL A 207 -9.79 6.85 9.50
CA VAL A 207 -8.83 7.56 8.64
C VAL A 207 -8.79 6.87 7.28
N PRO A 208 -8.82 7.61 6.15
CA PRO A 208 -8.61 7.04 4.82
C PRO A 208 -7.33 6.20 4.75
N VAL A 209 -7.38 5.07 4.06
CA VAL A 209 -6.24 4.15 3.88
C VAL A 209 -5.76 4.07 2.44
N CYS A 210 -6.62 4.45 1.49
CA CYS A 210 -6.30 4.61 0.09
C CYS A 210 -7.10 5.79 -0.50
N ALA A 211 -6.58 6.35 -1.58
CA ALA A 211 -7.27 7.30 -2.44
C ALA A 211 -7.20 6.79 -3.88
N LEU A 212 -8.34 6.63 -4.51
CA LEU A 212 -8.50 6.10 -5.85
C LEU A 212 -9.23 7.14 -6.70
N PRO A 213 -8.82 7.36 -7.96
CA PRO A 213 -9.62 8.17 -8.88
C PRO A 213 -10.97 7.47 -9.13
N LEU A 214 -12.06 8.23 -9.12
CA LEU A 214 -13.40 7.78 -9.48
C LEU A 214 -13.88 8.60 -10.67
N ALA A 215 -13.94 7.98 -11.84
CA ALA A 215 -14.48 8.64 -13.03
C ALA A 215 -15.96 8.97 -12.82
N GLY A 216 -16.43 10.08 -13.40
CA GLY A 216 -17.86 10.39 -13.45
C GLY A 216 -18.63 9.28 -14.14
N GLN A 217 -19.81 8.94 -13.62
CA GLN A 217 -20.65 7.81 -14.03
C GLN A 217 -19.92 6.46 -13.93
N GLY A 218 -18.84 6.42 -13.14
CA GLY A 218 -17.96 5.29 -12.97
C GLY A 218 -18.20 4.56 -11.65
N GLN A 219 -17.52 3.44 -11.50
CA GLN A 219 -17.58 2.63 -10.29
C GLN A 219 -16.19 2.13 -9.92
N ASN A 220 -15.88 2.19 -8.62
CA ASN A 220 -14.70 1.56 -8.03
C ASN A 220 -15.12 0.39 -7.15
N VAL A 221 -14.37 -0.70 -7.24
CA VAL A 221 -14.53 -1.86 -6.36
C VAL A 221 -13.24 -2.01 -5.57
N VAL A 222 -13.34 -1.89 -4.25
CA VAL A 222 -12.20 -1.92 -3.34
C VAL A 222 -12.34 -3.09 -2.38
N PHE A 223 -11.42 -4.04 -2.45
CA PHE A 223 -11.35 -5.16 -1.54
C PHE A 223 -10.39 -4.85 -0.39
N PRO A 224 -10.85 -4.87 0.86
CA PRO A 224 -9.95 -4.83 2.00
C PRO A 224 -9.16 -6.14 2.08
N VAL A 225 -7.85 -6.04 2.33
CA VAL A 225 -6.96 -7.19 2.50
C VAL A 225 -6.28 -7.11 3.87
N GLY A 226 -5.94 -8.28 4.44
CA GLY A 226 -5.23 -8.37 5.71
C GLY A 226 -3.74 -8.05 5.58
N GLN A 227 -3.37 -6.95 4.91
CA GLN A 227 -1.96 -6.59 4.73
C GLN A 227 -1.69 -5.14 5.11
N VAL A 228 -0.49 -4.93 5.67
CA VAL A 228 -0.04 -3.61 6.13
C VAL A 228 1.40 -3.37 5.71
N VAL A 229 1.78 -2.10 5.58
CA VAL A 229 3.19 -1.70 5.47
C VAL A 229 3.56 -0.88 6.69
N LEU A 230 4.69 -1.21 7.30
CA LEU A 230 5.27 -0.50 8.42
C LEU A 230 6.58 0.17 8.00
N ALA A 231 6.80 1.39 8.48
CA ALA A 231 8.04 2.13 8.24
C ALA A 231 8.37 3.01 9.44
N PHE A 232 9.66 3.20 9.71
CA PHE A 232 10.12 4.30 10.57
C PHE A 232 10.54 5.48 9.70
N ALA A 233 10.08 6.68 10.06
CA ALA A 233 10.50 7.91 9.39
C ALA A 233 10.50 9.10 10.35
N ALA A 234 11.41 10.04 10.10
CA ALA A 234 11.39 11.36 10.73
C ALA A 234 10.53 12.33 9.91
N GLY A 235 9.91 13.29 10.59
CA GLY A 235 9.17 14.38 9.96
C GLY A 235 7.65 14.33 10.14
N PRO A 236 6.95 15.40 9.71
CA PRO A 236 5.54 15.61 10.01
C PRO A 236 4.65 14.91 8.97
N LEU A 237 4.61 13.58 8.99
CA LEU A 237 3.54 12.84 8.34
C LEU A 237 2.42 12.59 9.36
N GLU A 238 1.23 13.05 9.01
CA GLU A 238 0.04 12.95 9.84
C GLU A 238 -0.94 11.93 9.23
N PRO A 239 -1.70 11.18 10.04
CA PRO A 239 -2.75 10.31 9.53
C PRO A 239 -3.71 11.05 8.58
N GLY A 240 -4.03 10.39 7.46
CA GLY A 240 -4.81 10.95 6.36
C GLY A 240 -3.96 11.58 5.24
N SER A 241 -2.63 11.65 5.38
CA SER A 241 -1.75 12.14 4.31
C SER A 241 -1.54 11.11 3.20
N VAL A 242 -1.67 11.53 1.94
CA VAL A 242 -1.39 10.73 0.74
C VAL A 242 0.13 10.62 0.52
N VAL A 243 0.64 9.41 0.29
CA VAL A 243 2.08 9.12 0.19
C VAL A 243 2.38 8.32 -1.07
N LYS A 244 3.34 8.74 -1.93
CA LYS A 244 3.72 7.95 -3.13
C LYS A 244 4.97 7.11 -2.94
N SER A 245 5.84 7.51 -2.02
CA SER A 245 7.14 6.87 -1.81
C SER A 245 7.28 6.44 -0.35
N ALA A 246 7.95 5.31 -0.12
CA ALA A 246 8.23 4.86 1.23
C ALA A 246 9.06 5.95 1.96
N PRO A 247 8.64 6.43 3.13
CA PRO A 247 9.33 7.51 3.83
C PRO A 247 10.62 7.04 4.54
N GLY A 248 10.92 5.73 4.48
CA GLY A 248 12.09 5.07 5.03
C GLY A 248 12.07 3.57 4.72
N PRO A 249 13.01 2.79 5.28
CA PRO A 249 12.99 1.33 5.19
C PRO A 249 11.65 0.77 5.67
N ALA A 250 11.00 0.00 4.82
CA ALA A 250 9.63 -0.45 5.03
C ALA A 250 9.50 -1.97 4.88
N VAL A 251 8.57 -2.55 5.64
CA VAL A 251 8.21 -3.98 5.58
C VAL A 251 6.72 -4.12 5.32
N GLN A 252 6.36 -4.93 4.33
CA GLN A 252 5.00 -5.37 4.07
C GLN A 252 4.75 -6.64 4.87
N VAL A 253 3.58 -6.74 5.51
CA VAL A 253 3.18 -7.84 6.38
C VAL A 253 1.83 -8.39 5.90
N ASP A 254 1.74 -9.70 5.72
CA ASP A 254 0.54 -10.46 5.37
C ASP A 254 -0.06 -11.13 6.61
N LEU A 255 -1.06 -10.47 7.19
CA LEU A 255 -1.70 -10.84 8.44
C LEU A 255 -2.75 -11.93 8.27
N ASP A 256 -3.17 -12.20 7.03
CA ASP A 256 -4.03 -13.35 6.73
C ASP A 256 -3.29 -14.69 6.89
N ARG A 257 -1.96 -14.64 6.87
CA ARG A 257 -1.10 -15.81 7.13
C ARG A 257 -0.67 -15.91 8.58
N MET A 258 -0.37 -14.76 9.19
CA MET A 258 0.16 -14.72 10.54
C MET A 258 -0.40 -13.52 11.29
N SER A 259 -1.22 -13.80 12.31
CA SER A 259 -1.66 -12.79 13.27
C SER A 259 -1.79 -13.41 14.67
N PRO A 260 -1.15 -12.84 15.71
CA PRO A 260 -0.25 -11.70 15.66
C PRO A 260 1.02 -11.98 14.82
N ALA A 261 1.50 -10.97 14.09
CA ALA A 261 2.77 -11.03 13.36
C ALA A 261 3.90 -10.45 14.22
N ASP A 262 4.92 -11.25 14.51
CA ASP A 262 6.09 -10.82 15.29
C ASP A 262 7.22 -10.39 14.34
N LEU A 263 7.61 -9.12 14.42
CA LEU A 263 8.70 -8.50 13.68
C LEU A 263 9.77 -8.01 14.65
N SER A 264 10.98 -7.85 14.14
CA SER A 264 12.06 -7.13 14.81
C SER A 264 12.54 -5.97 13.94
N TYR A 265 12.86 -4.85 14.58
CA TYR A 265 13.48 -3.71 13.91
C TYR A 265 14.70 -3.25 14.69
N ASP A 266 15.78 -3.01 13.97
CA ASP A 266 16.97 -2.38 14.46
C ASP A 266 17.42 -1.32 13.44
N VAL A 267 17.97 -0.20 13.93
CA VAL A 267 18.28 0.95 13.06
C VAL A 267 19.47 0.68 12.15
N GLU A 268 20.39 -0.18 12.57
CA GLU A 268 21.59 -0.53 11.81
C GLU A 268 21.34 -1.68 10.83
N SER A 269 20.53 -2.67 11.24
CA SER A 269 20.27 -3.88 10.45
C SER A 269 18.90 -3.93 9.75
N GLY A 270 17.99 -3.01 10.07
CA GLY A 270 16.68 -2.88 9.45
C GLY A 270 15.62 -3.85 10.00
N TRP A 271 14.64 -4.18 9.15
CA TRP A 271 13.55 -5.10 9.49
C TRP A 271 14.00 -6.56 9.38
N SER A 272 13.61 -7.38 10.36
CA SER A 272 13.80 -8.83 10.36
C SER A 272 12.58 -9.55 10.94
N TRP A 273 12.35 -10.80 10.53
CA TRP A 273 11.23 -11.64 10.94
C TRP A 273 11.51 -13.11 10.63
N ASP A 274 10.77 -14.01 11.28
CA ASP A 274 10.88 -15.45 11.08
C ASP A 274 9.66 -16.01 10.33
N GLY A 275 9.80 -16.31 9.04
CA GLY A 275 8.75 -16.94 8.23
C GLY A 275 8.48 -16.23 6.90
N ASP A 276 7.41 -16.64 6.20
CA ASP A 276 7.05 -16.17 4.86
C ASP A 276 5.79 -15.30 4.84
N PHE A 277 5.59 -14.51 5.89
CA PHE A 277 4.46 -13.59 6.02
C PHE A 277 4.85 -12.11 5.83
N ALA A 278 6.13 -11.80 5.64
CA ALA A 278 6.59 -10.43 5.44
C ALA A 278 7.64 -10.33 4.34
N ALA A 279 7.78 -9.12 3.80
CA ALA A 279 8.75 -8.80 2.75
C ALA A 279 9.21 -7.34 2.88
N VAL A 280 10.49 -7.09 2.57
CA VAL A 280 11.00 -5.72 2.44
C VAL A 280 10.29 -5.03 1.27
N VAL A 281 9.84 -3.80 1.46
CA VAL A 281 9.26 -2.97 0.39
C VAL A 281 10.39 -2.22 -0.31
N PRO A 282 10.66 -2.46 -1.61
CA PRO A 282 11.65 -1.70 -2.35
C PRO A 282 11.25 -0.23 -2.48
N GLY A 283 12.22 0.69 -2.57
CA GLY A 283 11.95 2.13 -2.62
C GLY A 283 10.96 2.56 -3.74
N GLY A 284 11.02 1.92 -4.91
CA GLY A 284 10.09 2.16 -6.02
C GLY A 284 8.81 1.31 -6.00
N GLY A 285 8.69 0.37 -5.05
CA GLY A 285 7.59 -0.59 -4.95
C GLY A 285 6.48 -0.19 -3.97
N PHE A 286 6.58 0.97 -3.32
CA PHE A 286 5.71 1.34 -2.19
C PHE A 286 4.22 1.36 -2.56
N VAL A 287 3.82 2.04 -3.64
CA VAL A 287 2.42 2.06 -4.09
C VAL A 287 1.98 0.65 -4.47
N ALA A 288 2.80 -0.12 -5.18
CA ALA A 288 2.46 -1.48 -5.60
C ALA A 288 2.31 -2.46 -4.42
N ALA A 289 2.96 -2.18 -3.29
CA ALA A 289 2.84 -2.92 -2.05
C ALA A 289 1.55 -2.60 -1.26
N LEU A 290 0.85 -1.51 -1.58
CA LEU A 290 -0.33 -1.05 -0.84
C LEU A 290 -1.61 -0.94 -1.68
N VAL A 291 -1.49 -0.73 -2.98
CA VAL A 291 -2.64 -0.66 -3.90
C VAL A 291 -2.45 -1.73 -4.96
N HIS A 292 -3.00 -2.90 -4.67
CA HIS A 292 -2.89 -4.06 -5.52
C HIS A 292 -3.97 -4.06 -6.60
N PRO A 293 -3.69 -4.57 -7.81
CA PRO A 293 -4.73 -4.86 -8.77
C PRO A 293 -5.63 -6.00 -8.24
N ALA A 294 -6.95 -5.82 -8.29
CA ALA A 294 -7.89 -6.88 -7.94
C ALA A 294 -7.83 -8.02 -8.98
N PRO A 295 -7.78 -9.29 -8.55
CA PRO A 295 -7.70 -10.42 -9.47
C PRO A 295 -9.02 -10.62 -10.23
N GLY A 296 -9.07 -10.17 -11.48
CA GLY A 296 -9.99 -10.70 -12.50
C GLY A 296 -11.49 -10.62 -12.20
N VAL A 297 -11.90 -9.74 -11.29
CA VAL A 297 -13.32 -9.47 -11.04
C VAL A 297 -13.86 -8.85 -12.32
N ARG A 298 -14.59 -9.66 -13.08
CA ARG A 298 -15.37 -9.17 -14.21
C ARG A 298 -16.53 -8.41 -13.60
N LEU A 299 -16.47 -7.08 -13.59
CA LEU A 299 -17.67 -6.27 -13.39
C LEU A 299 -18.73 -6.78 -14.35
N GLY A 300 -19.75 -7.44 -13.81
CA GLY A 300 -20.96 -7.71 -14.57
C GLY A 300 -21.56 -6.36 -14.95
N GLY A 301 -21.35 -5.91 -16.18
CA GLY A 301 -22.08 -4.77 -16.76
C GLY A 301 -21.26 -3.62 -17.33
N GLY A 302 -19.93 -3.61 -17.22
CA GLY A 302 -19.10 -2.61 -17.90
C GLY A 302 -18.51 -3.18 -19.18
N ALA A 303 -18.97 -2.72 -20.35
CA ALA A 303 -18.47 -3.10 -21.68
C ALA A 303 -17.01 -2.64 -21.92
N GLY A 304 -16.06 -3.14 -21.14
CA GLY A 304 -14.64 -3.08 -21.48
C GLY A 304 -14.43 -3.97 -22.70
N GLY A 305 -14.40 -3.36 -23.89
CA GLY A 305 -14.36 -4.00 -25.23
C GLY A 305 -13.09 -4.79 -25.55
N GLY A 306 -12.64 -5.64 -24.64
CA GLY A 306 -11.57 -6.60 -24.88
C GLY A 306 -12.08 -7.83 -25.61
N THR A 307 -11.38 -8.24 -26.67
CA THR A 307 -11.63 -9.51 -27.35
C THR A 307 -11.05 -10.63 -26.49
N GLN A 308 -11.86 -11.65 -26.17
CA GLN A 308 -11.36 -12.83 -25.50
C GLN A 308 -10.33 -13.53 -26.39
N VAL A 309 -9.19 -13.91 -25.84
CA VAL A 309 -8.13 -14.65 -26.55
C VAL A 309 -7.82 -15.95 -25.84
N SER A 310 -7.25 -16.92 -26.57
CA SER A 310 -6.94 -18.25 -26.07
C SER A 310 -5.56 -18.74 -26.51
N GLY A 311 -5.05 -19.79 -25.86
CA GLY A 311 -3.77 -20.41 -26.23
C GLY A 311 -2.59 -19.45 -26.17
N ILE A 312 -2.51 -18.65 -25.10
CA ILE A 312 -1.50 -17.62 -24.94
C ILE A 312 -0.17 -18.28 -24.58
N MET A 313 0.86 -18.02 -25.38
CA MET A 313 2.23 -18.42 -25.12
C MET A 313 3.12 -17.18 -25.03
N VAL A 314 3.89 -17.06 -23.96
CA VAL A 314 4.79 -15.95 -23.70
C VAL A 314 6.22 -16.44 -23.80
N ARG A 315 7.02 -15.86 -24.68
CA ARG A 315 8.43 -16.21 -24.90
C ARG A 315 9.29 -14.99 -24.63
N ALA A 316 10.39 -15.15 -23.89
CA ALA A 316 11.35 -14.07 -23.70
C ALA A 316 11.91 -13.65 -25.07
N VAL A 317 12.09 -12.35 -25.31
CA VAL A 317 12.85 -11.91 -26.47
C VAL A 317 14.32 -12.22 -26.22
N ARG A 318 14.98 -12.93 -27.13
CA ARG A 318 16.44 -12.95 -27.11
C ARG A 318 16.88 -11.56 -27.53
N GLU A 319 17.50 -10.82 -26.61
CA GLU A 319 18.28 -9.68 -27.04
C GLU A 319 19.30 -10.21 -28.06
N PRO A 320 19.46 -9.56 -29.21
CA PRO A 320 20.53 -9.89 -30.15
C PRO A 320 21.86 -9.57 -29.48
N GLY A 321 22.33 -10.47 -28.61
CA GLY A 321 23.71 -10.45 -28.15
C GLY A 321 24.57 -10.79 -29.36
N SER A 322 25.45 -9.89 -29.81
CA SER A 322 26.76 -9.69 -29.18
C SER A 322 27.56 -10.98 -28.99
N ALA A 323 27.25 -12.02 -29.78
CA ALA A 323 28.22 -13.06 -30.07
C ALA A 323 29.37 -12.39 -30.85
N PRO A 324 30.62 -12.40 -30.34
CA PRO A 324 31.75 -11.87 -31.09
C PRO A 324 31.91 -12.72 -32.36
N GLY A 325 31.60 -12.13 -33.52
CA GLY A 325 31.82 -12.75 -34.84
C GLY A 325 30.57 -13.11 -35.66
N ALA A 326 29.36 -12.75 -35.24
CA ALA A 326 28.18 -12.94 -36.10
C ALA A 326 28.07 -11.79 -37.14
N GLU A 327 28.10 -12.13 -38.42
CA GLU A 327 27.89 -11.17 -39.51
C GLU A 327 26.49 -10.53 -39.44
N PRO A 328 26.33 -9.26 -39.86
CA PRO A 328 25.06 -8.54 -39.78
C PRO A 328 24.02 -9.16 -40.73
N GLU A 329 23.20 -10.05 -40.20
CA GLU A 329 22.06 -10.63 -40.91
C GLU A 329 20.92 -9.58 -41.03
N SER A 330 20.30 -9.56 -42.22
CA SER A 330 19.28 -8.63 -42.71
C SER A 330 18.30 -8.06 -41.66
N ALA A 331 18.16 -6.73 -41.64
CA ALA A 331 17.29 -5.94 -40.75
C ALA A 331 15.77 -6.19 -40.89
N ALA A 332 15.35 -7.14 -41.73
CA ALA A 332 13.94 -7.50 -41.93
C ALA A 332 13.46 -8.63 -40.99
N ALA A 333 14.36 -9.33 -40.28
CA ALA A 333 13.99 -10.36 -39.32
C ALA A 333 13.58 -9.73 -37.99
N GLY A 334 12.29 -9.82 -37.64
CA GLY A 334 11.79 -9.38 -36.32
C GLY A 334 12.48 -10.12 -35.16
N PRO A 335 12.34 -9.64 -33.91
CA PRO A 335 13.03 -10.22 -32.75
C PRO A 335 12.77 -11.73 -32.62
N ALA A 336 13.85 -12.50 -32.55
CA ALA A 336 13.79 -13.95 -32.39
C ALA A 336 13.17 -14.31 -31.02
N ALA A 337 12.19 -15.20 -31.04
CA ALA A 337 11.57 -15.68 -29.81
C ALA A 337 12.53 -16.65 -29.10
N GLY A 338 12.80 -16.39 -27.82
CA GLY A 338 13.58 -17.24 -26.95
C GLY A 338 12.78 -18.42 -26.37
N PRO A 339 13.27 -19.04 -25.29
CA PRO A 339 12.57 -20.13 -24.61
C PRO A 339 11.20 -19.68 -24.12
N LEU A 340 10.29 -20.65 -23.96
CA LEU A 340 8.97 -20.41 -23.39
C LEU A 340 9.13 -19.91 -21.95
N ALA A 341 8.66 -18.70 -21.70
CA ALA A 341 8.70 -18.09 -20.38
C ALA A 341 7.43 -18.42 -19.59
N ALA A 342 6.27 -18.51 -20.28
CA ALA A 342 4.99 -18.80 -19.65
C ALA A 342 3.90 -19.21 -20.66
N ALA A 343 2.79 -19.75 -20.16
CA ALA A 343 1.58 -19.99 -20.95
C ALA A 343 0.31 -19.70 -20.12
N ALA A 344 -0.76 -19.33 -20.83
CA ALA A 344 -2.10 -19.18 -20.29
C ALA A 344 -3.15 -19.76 -21.25
N ARG A 345 -4.19 -20.40 -20.69
CA ARG A 345 -5.28 -20.97 -21.50
C ARG A 345 -6.12 -19.89 -22.16
N THR A 346 -6.41 -18.82 -21.43
CA THR A 346 -7.28 -17.74 -21.84
C THR A 346 -6.77 -16.40 -21.35
N GLY A 347 -7.18 -15.34 -22.02
CA GLY A 347 -6.97 -13.97 -21.58
C GLY A 347 -7.93 -13.03 -22.30
N THR A 348 -7.70 -11.74 -22.09
CA THR A 348 -8.44 -10.67 -22.75
C THR A 348 -7.46 -9.73 -23.41
N GLU A 349 -7.75 -9.37 -24.65
CA GLU A 349 -6.93 -8.49 -25.45
C GLU A 349 -7.71 -7.22 -25.79
N THR A 350 -7.09 -6.07 -25.59
CA THR A 350 -7.57 -4.77 -26.10
C THR A 350 -6.72 -4.32 -27.28
N GLY A 351 -6.99 -3.15 -27.86
CA GLY A 351 -6.10 -2.57 -28.87
C GLY A 351 -4.64 -2.47 -28.42
N THR A 352 -4.38 -2.21 -27.13
CA THR A 352 -3.06 -1.88 -26.60
C THR A 352 -2.52 -2.86 -25.57
N THR A 353 -3.34 -3.76 -25.02
CA THR A 353 -2.93 -4.66 -23.93
C THR A 353 -3.38 -6.10 -24.15
N ILE A 354 -2.67 -7.04 -23.50
CA ILE A 354 -3.07 -8.43 -23.31
C ILE A 354 -3.03 -8.70 -21.81
N THR A 355 -4.12 -9.20 -21.24
CA THR A 355 -4.20 -9.59 -19.83
C THR A 355 -4.51 -11.07 -19.73
N CYS A 356 -3.74 -11.82 -18.94
CA CYS A 356 -3.94 -13.25 -18.76
C CYS A 356 -3.39 -13.76 -17.44
N SER A 357 -3.94 -14.85 -16.93
CA SER A 357 -3.41 -15.56 -15.78
C SER A 357 -2.45 -16.64 -16.24
N LEU A 358 -1.16 -16.43 -15.99
CA LEU A 358 -0.11 -17.38 -16.37
C LEU A 358 0.03 -18.49 -15.32
N GLY A 359 0.57 -19.64 -15.71
CA GLY A 359 0.83 -20.75 -14.79
C GLY A 359 1.78 -20.39 -13.63
N PRO A 360 1.78 -21.14 -12.52
CA PRO A 360 2.60 -20.85 -11.34
C PRO A 360 4.11 -20.91 -11.60
N ASP A 361 4.54 -21.61 -12.65
CA ASP A 361 5.95 -21.77 -13.04
C ASP A 361 6.38 -20.74 -14.11
N SER A 362 5.64 -19.64 -14.23
CA SER A 362 5.90 -18.61 -15.22
C SER A 362 7.09 -17.73 -14.82
N HIS A 363 8.05 -17.60 -15.73
CA HIS A 363 9.24 -16.76 -15.56
C HIS A 363 9.07 -15.41 -16.28
N VAL A 364 8.04 -14.66 -15.90
CA VAL A 364 7.76 -13.31 -16.42
C VAL A 364 8.14 -12.27 -15.36
N VAL A 365 9.04 -11.36 -15.72
CA VAL A 365 9.50 -10.26 -14.86
C VAL A 365 8.86 -8.95 -15.30
N LEU A 366 8.61 -8.08 -14.32
CA LEU A 366 8.08 -6.75 -14.57
C LEU A 366 9.03 -5.99 -15.50
N HIS A 367 8.47 -5.27 -16.47
CA HIS A 367 9.19 -4.52 -17.51
C HIS A 367 10.00 -5.35 -18.52
N GLY A 368 10.02 -6.69 -18.41
CA GLY A 368 10.61 -7.56 -19.41
C GLY A 368 9.88 -7.48 -20.76
N THR A 369 10.61 -7.71 -21.85
CA THR A 369 10.07 -7.72 -23.22
C THR A 369 9.87 -9.15 -23.69
N TYR A 370 8.68 -9.42 -24.22
CA TYR A 370 8.23 -10.75 -24.61
C TYR A 370 7.60 -10.76 -25.99
N VAL A 371 7.68 -11.91 -26.65
CA VAL A 371 6.81 -12.25 -27.76
C VAL A 371 5.62 -13.02 -27.18
N VAL A 372 4.41 -12.55 -27.45
CA VAL A 372 3.18 -13.25 -27.07
C VAL A 372 2.46 -13.74 -28.31
N GLU A 373 2.22 -15.04 -28.36
CA GLU A 373 1.42 -15.72 -29.39
C GLU A 373 0.07 -16.09 -28.78
N TYR A 374 -1.03 -15.86 -29.48
CA TYR A 374 -2.39 -16.10 -28.98
C TYR A 374 -3.38 -16.27 -30.12
N ARG A 375 -4.56 -16.83 -29.82
CA ARG A 375 -5.64 -17.03 -30.78
C ARG A 375 -6.80 -16.09 -30.50
N ARG A 376 -7.24 -15.37 -31.53
CA ARG A 376 -8.49 -14.60 -31.49
C ARG A 376 -9.66 -15.44 -32.01
N PRO A 377 -10.87 -15.27 -31.45
CA PRO A 377 -12.09 -15.79 -32.08
C PRO A 377 -12.23 -15.15 -33.46
N GLY A 378 -12.64 -15.94 -34.45
CA GLY A 378 -12.90 -15.40 -35.78
C GLY A 378 -14.09 -14.44 -35.73
N ARG A 379 -13.98 -13.34 -36.46
CA ARG A 379 -15.13 -12.43 -36.66
C ARG A 379 -16.19 -13.17 -37.49
N ASN A 380 -17.46 -13.02 -37.11
CA ASN A 380 -18.62 -13.53 -37.85
C ASN A 380 -18.54 -15.03 -38.19
N GLY A 381 -18.10 -15.87 -37.24
CA GLY A 381 -18.00 -17.32 -37.43
C GLY A 381 -16.80 -17.80 -38.25
N GLY A 382 -15.86 -16.91 -38.59
CA GLY A 382 -14.59 -17.28 -39.20
C GLY A 382 -13.76 -18.22 -38.31
N ARG A 383 -12.79 -18.91 -38.91
CA ARG A 383 -11.83 -19.74 -38.14
C ARG A 383 -11.00 -18.86 -37.20
N PRO A 384 -10.66 -19.33 -35.99
CA PRO A 384 -9.77 -18.60 -35.09
C PRO A 384 -8.43 -18.29 -35.75
N GLY A 385 -8.02 -17.02 -35.70
CA GLY A 385 -6.74 -16.56 -36.22
C GLY A 385 -5.65 -16.64 -35.14
N SER A 386 -4.45 -17.10 -35.52
CA SER A 386 -3.27 -16.97 -34.66
C SER A 386 -2.66 -15.59 -34.85
N GLU A 387 -2.38 -14.90 -33.75
CA GLU A 387 -1.71 -13.62 -33.73
C GLU A 387 -0.44 -13.69 -32.89
N ARG A 388 0.49 -12.79 -33.19
CA ARG A 388 1.74 -12.59 -32.46
C ARG A 388 1.85 -11.11 -32.14
N ALA A 389 2.42 -10.76 -31.00
CA ALA A 389 2.70 -9.38 -30.63
C ALA A 389 4.00 -9.30 -29.83
N LEU A 390 4.78 -8.24 -30.06
CA LEU A 390 5.85 -7.85 -29.18
C LEU A 390 5.25 -7.02 -28.04
N VAL A 391 5.50 -7.42 -26.80
CA VAL A 391 4.89 -6.80 -25.63
C VAL A 391 5.92 -6.51 -24.54
N ARG A 392 5.57 -5.61 -23.63
CA ARG A 392 6.28 -5.37 -22.37
C ARG A 392 5.38 -5.74 -21.21
N CYS A 393 5.89 -6.52 -20.25
CA CYS A 393 5.15 -6.79 -19.02
C CYS A 393 5.04 -5.49 -18.21
N THR A 394 3.82 -5.06 -17.92
CA THR A 394 3.53 -3.83 -17.14
C THR A 394 2.90 -4.13 -15.79
N SER A 395 2.46 -5.36 -15.57
CA SER A 395 2.00 -5.83 -14.27
C SER A 395 2.35 -7.30 -14.11
N VAL A 396 2.99 -7.62 -12.99
CA VAL A 396 3.20 -8.98 -12.50
C VAL A 396 2.33 -9.11 -11.25
N PRO A 397 1.48 -10.13 -11.16
CA PRO A 397 0.67 -10.34 -9.97
C PRO A 397 1.57 -10.59 -8.77
N ALA A 398 1.16 -10.08 -7.60
CA ALA A 398 1.84 -10.39 -6.35
C ALA A 398 1.80 -11.90 -6.04
N ALA A 399 0.75 -12.61 -6.51
CA ALA A 399 0.54 -14.05 -6.32
C ALA A 399 0.82 -14.90 -7.57
N ARG A 400 1.39 -16.10 -7.38
CA ARG A 400 1.53 -17.10 -8.45
C ARG A 400 0.14 -17.44 -9.00
N GLY A 401 -0.03 -17.37 -10.32
CA GLY A 401 -1.32 -17.60 -10.98
C GLY A 401 -2.21 -16.35 -11.12
N GLY A 402 -1.80 -15.19 -10.62
CA GLY A 402 -2.56 -13.95 -10.80
C GLY A 402 -2.51 -13.42 -12.23
N ALA A 403 -3.24 -12.33 -12.48
CA ALA A 403 -3.31 -11.71 -13.80
C ALA A 403 -2.02 -10.92 -14.10
N TYR A 404 -1.39 -11.24 -15.22
CA TYR A 404 -0.33 -10.48 -15.84
C TYR A 404 -0.94 -9.53 -16.86
N THR A 405 -0.41 -8.31 -16.94
CA THR A 405 -0.76 -7.36 -18.00
C THR A 405 0.46 -7.06 -18.83
N PHE A 406 0.28 -7.15 -20.14
CA PHE A 406 1.29 -6.88 -21.14
C PHE A 406 0.83 -5.71 -22.02
N LYS A 407 1.66 -4.67 -22.16
CA LYS A 407 1.44 -3.58 -23.12
C LYS A 407 2.05 -3.96 -24.46
N LYS A 408 1.27 -3.89 -25.54
CA LYS A 408 1.76 -4.12 -26.90
C LYS A 408 2.70 -2.99 -27.32
N LEU A 409 3.88 -3.37 -27.79
CA LEU A 409 4.86 -2.47 -28.37
C LEU A 409 4.73 -2.46 -29.90
N ARG A 410 4.57 -3.66 -30.49
CA ARG A 410 4.36 -3.88 -31.92
C ARG A 410 3.47 -5.10 -32.11
N ARG A 411 2.64 -5.09 -33.15
CA ARG A 411 1.81 -6.24 -33.54
C ARG A 411 2.46 -6.94 -34.72
#